data_AF-A0A1E1XBN7-F1
#
_entry.id   AF-A0A1E1XBN7-F1
#
_cell.length_a   1.000
_cell.length_b   1.000
_cell.length_c   1.000
_cell.angle_alpha   90.00
_cell.angle_beta   90.00
_cell.angle_gamma   90.00
#
_symmetry.space_group_name_H-M   'P 1'
#
loop_
_entity.id
_entity.type
_entity.pdbx_description
1 polymer ?
#
loop_
_entity_poly.entity_id
_entity_poly.type
_entity_poly.pdbx_seq_one_letter_code
_entity_poly.pdbx_strand_id
1 'polypeptide(L)'
;MGFHEVHGENVRLEQAGKVARRAESFCKAIVFSSRPVQINERVVLRITELSNGWSGALRLGFTAHDPVTLQGTLPKYACPDLTNRPGNWAKALGERYATEGTLLHYYVNNMGEVFFGINGEEKGLFLNGVDTRGPLWALIDIYGNTTAIKMVEDEQLLNNRNEIIRNVSMTSPGMEDLIRQMEGLSSTRDAPWQAIPEPEAVQGVGSSECLEGRTRQPAPPPRHPTTVHATAVPLNPWFRIPFHNVLGPNTRLDTGDRTLAERCDLNERRAFVFVSRTLLPNERLQIKVVGTDTSLSGSLAFGLTTCDPATLVQAASQLPSDLDALLDRPEYWVFQKDIPCTLNDELVFVTGDDGRVQCSQNNGPFKTLMHVDGTQQFYAFFDIAGRVTKLKLVGTRRGSPVAESEQAPPEEEPKAKSEKQPEKPAAAPAEELDTDCRICFENTIESVLINCGHSLTCHDCGLKLLQSREPQCPVCRQRIVNVIRLYRA
;
A
#
# COMPACT_ATOMS: atom_id res chain seq x y z
N MET A 1 14.26 18.35 -6.39
CA MET A 1 13.63 17.38 -7.32
C MET A 1 12.11 17.54 -7.31
N GLY A 2 11.40 17.14 -8.38
CA GLY A 2 9.93 17.10 -8.47
C GLY A 2 9.47 15.86 -9.26
N PHE A 3 8.17 15.73 -9.51
CA PHE A 3 7.57 14.66 -10.31
C PHE A 3 7.64 14.98 -11.81
N HIS A 4 7.75 13.94 -12.64
CA HIS A 4 7.73 14.04 -14.10
C HIS A 4 6.30 14.27 -14.63
N GLU A 5 6.17 14.98 -15.75
CA GLU A 5 4.87 15.24 -16.43
C GLU A 5 4.20 13.96 -16.96
N VAL A 6 4.97 12.90 -17.17
CA VAL A 6 4.43 11.57 -17.50
C VAL A 6 4.06 10.86 -16.21
N HIS A 7 2.78 10.59 -16.04
CA HIS A 7 2.20 9.91 -14.90
C HIS A 7 0.94 9.14 -15.30
N GLY A 8 0.40 8.36 -14.38
CA GLY A 8 -0.85 7.63 -14.57
C GLY A 8 -2.06 8.56 -14.74
N GLU A 9 -3.10 8.05 -15.41
CA GLU A 9 -4.30 8.81 -15.78
C GLU A 9 -5.03 9.46 -14.58
N ASN A 10 -4.93 8.84 -13.41
CA ASN A 10 -5.65 9.31 -12.21
C ASN A 10 -4.79 10.22 -11.31
N VAL A 11 -3.60 10.59 -11.76
CA VAL A 11 -2.71 11.51 -11.02
C VAL A 11 -2.97 12.95 -11.45
N ARG A 12 -3.03 13.83 -10.46
CA ARG A 12 -2.96 15.28 -10.64
C ARG A 12 -1.68 15.79 -9.99
N LEU A 13 -0.87 16.51 -10.78
CA LEU A 13 0.31 17.20 -10.27
C LEU A 13 -0.06 18.60 -9.78
N GLU A 14 0.43 18.93 -8.60
CA GLU A 14 0.18 20.19 -7.90
C GLU A 14 1.51 20.86 -7.50
N GLN A 15 1.45 22.14 -7.12
CA GLN A 15 2.62 22.90 -6.65
C GLN A 15 3.81 22.85 -7.63
N ALA A 16 3.54 23.08 -8.92
CA ALA A 16 4.53 23.00 -10.00
C ALA A 16 5.28 21.66 -10.03
N GLY A 17 4.54 20.55 -9.92
CA GLY A 17 5.10 19.20 -9.97
C GLY A 17 5.79 18.75 -8.69
N LYS A 18 5.62 19.45 -7.56
CA LYS A 18 6.17 19.02 -6.26
C LYS A 18 5.27 18.07 -5.51
N VAL A 19 3.97 18.11 -5.78
CA VAL A 19 2.96 17.25 -5.15
C VAL A 19 2.31 16.42 -6.25
N ALA A 20 2.14 15.13 -5.98
CA ALA A 20 1.38 14.22 -6.82
C ALA A 20 0.24 13.63 -6.00
N ARG A 21 -0.97 13.69 -6.55
CA ARG A 21 -2.20 13.22 -5.92
C ARG A 21 -2.90 12.22 -6.81
N ARG A 22 -3.26 11.05 -6.28
CA ARG A 22 -4.26 10.17 -6.90
C ARG A 22 -5.64 10.77 -6.64
N ALA A 23 -6.20 11.38 -7.67
CA ALA A 23 -7.39 12.21 -7.50
C ALA A 23 -8.70 11.44 -7.74
N GLU A 24 -8.64 10.32 -8.46
CA GLU A 24 -9.78 9.46 -8.76
C GLU A 24 -9.35 7.98 -8.72
N SER A 25 -10.32 7.09 -8.48
CA SER A 25 -10.11 5.62 -8.51
C SER A 25 -9.04 5.11 -7.52
N PHE A 26 -8.68 3.83 -7.66
CA PHE A 26 -7.70 3.10 -6.83
C PHE A 26 -6.40 2.76 -7.56
N CYS A 27 -6.34 2.97 -8.87
CA CYS A 27 -5.23 2.52 -9.73
C CYS A 27 -4.81 3.60 -10.73
N LYS A 28 -3.90 3.27 -11.66
CA LYS A 28 -3.34 4.20 -12.65
C LYS A 28 -2.75 5.44 -12.00
N ALA A 29 -1.97 5.23 -10.93
CA ALA A 29 -1.42 6.28 -10.07
C ALA A 29 0.11 6.28 -10.03
N ILE A 30 0.75 5.77 -11.08
CA ILE A 30 2.21 5.69 -11.22
C ILE A 30 2.79 7.07 -11.54
N VAL A 31 3.84 7.46 -10.84
CA VAL A 31 4.59 8.71 -11.04
C VAL A 31 6.09 8.42 -11.03
N PHE A 32 6.85 9.33 -11.64
CA PHE A 32 8.31 9.22 -11.72
C PHE A 32 8.99 10.50 -11.21
N SER A 33 10.28 10.41 -10.85
CA SER A 33 11.10 11.63 -10.66
C SER A 33 11.22 12.39 -11.97
N SER A 34 11.27 13.73 -11.90
CA SER A 34 11.39 14.61 -13.06
C SER A 34 12.74 14.50 -13.81
N ARG A 35 13.71 13.78 -13.23
CA ARG A 35 15.04 13.54 -13.79
C ARG A 35 15.59 12.19 -13.29
N PRO A 36 16.66 11.67 -13.92
CA PRO A 36 17.40 10.57 -13.34
C PRO A 36 17.92 10.92 -11.94
N VAL A 37 17.85 9.95 -11.04
CA VAL A 37 18.47 9.97 -9.72
C VAL A 37 19.87 9.37 -9.79
N GLN A 38 20.80 9.92 -9.00
CA GLN A 38 22.13 9.34 -8.87
C GLN A 38 22.13 8.15 -7.91
N ILE A 39 23.11 7.26 -8.06
CA ILE A 39 23.37 6.22 -7.06
C ILE A 39 23.68 6.89 -5.71
N ASN A 40 23.09 6.35 -4.64
CA ASN A 40 23.08 6.90 -3.28
C ASN A 40 22.36 8.24 -3.12
N GLU A 41 21.70 8.77 -4.16
CA GLU A 41 20.84 9.94 -4.02
C GLU A 41 19.55 9.55 -3.31
N ARG A 42 19.23 10.24 -2.21
CA ARG A 42 17.99 10.04 -1.47
C ARG A 42 16.82 10.71 -2.16
N VAL A 43 15.84 9.91 -2.53
CA VAL A 43 14.50 10.37 -2.91
C VAL A 43 13.71 10.54 -1.63
N VAL A 44 13.32 11.78 -1.30
CA VAL A 44 12.58 12.08 -0.06
C VAL A 44 11.16 12.50 -0.39
N LEU A 45 10.20 11.80 0.22
CA LEU A 45 8.76 11.96 0.03
C LEU A 45 8.11 12.28 1.37
N ARG A 46 7.26 13.29 1.41
CA ARG A 46 6.33 13.51 2.51
C ARG A 46 4.97 12.95 2.12
N ILE A 47 4.39 12.09 2.94
CA ILE A 47 2.99 11.68 2.80
C ILE A 47 2.14 12.86 3.26
N THR A 48 1.40 13.45 2.33
CA THR A 48 0.60 14.65 2.62
C THR A 48 -0.84 14.32 2.89
N GLU A 49 -1.38 13.24 2.32
CA GLU A 49 -2.77 12.84 2.53
C GLU A 49 -2.95 11.32 2.48
N LEU A 50 -3.88 10.88 3.31
CA LEU A 50 -4.36 9.51 3.43
C LEU A 50 -5.87 9.47 3.25
N SER A 51 -6.40 8.30 2.95
CA SER A 51 -7.84 8.05 2.89
C SER A 51 -8.17 6.72 3.54
N ASN A 52 -9.10 6.77 4.50
CA ASN A 52 -9.61 5.59 5.20
C ASN A 52 -10.51 4.71 4.32
N GLY A 53 -10.89 5.19 3.13
CA GLY A 53 -11.69 4.42 2.19
C GLY A 53 -10.88 3.38 1.42
N TRP A 54 -9.57 3.57 1.27
CA TRP A 54 -8.72 2.69 0.48
C TRP A 54 -7.83 1.83 1.39
N SER A 55 -7.68 0.55 1.02
CA SER A 55 -6.68 -0.36 1.57
C SER A 55 -5.63 -0.64 0.49
N GLY A 56 -4.42 -0.97 0.93
CA GLY A 56 -3.21 -1.15 0.15
C GLY A 56 -2.13 -0.17 0.60
N ALA A 57 -0.90 -0.45 0.19
CA ALA A 57 0.26 0.35 0.51
C ALA A 57 0.83 1.09 -0.71
N LEU A 58 1.45 2.24 -0.45
CA LEU A 58 2.34 2.94 -1.38
C LEU A 58 3.42 1.97 -1.89
N ARG A 59 3.76 2.03 -3.19
CA ARG A 59 4.85 1.22 -3.76
C ARG A 59 5.97 2.12 -4.24
N LEU A 60 7.21 1.68 -4.02
CA LEU A 60 8.42 2.45 -4.28
C LEU A 60 9.43 1.61 -5.04
N GLY A 61 10.24 2.26 -5.86
CA GLY A 61 11.42 1.66 -6.45
C GLY A 61 12.00 2.52 -7.57
N PHE A 62 12.52 1.87 -8.60
CA PHE A 62 13.23 2.52 -9.69
C PHE A 62 12.86 1.94 -11.06
N THR A 63 13.04 2.75 -12.10
CA THR A 63 12.99 2.31 -13.49
C THR A 63 14.23 2.77 -14.25
N ALA A 64 14.71 1.93 -15.16
CA ALA A 64 15.78 2.26 -16.11
C ALA A 64 15.24 2.91 -17.39
N HIS A 65 13.91 3.00 -17.54
CA HIS A 65 13.28 3.62 -18.69
C HIS A 65 13.08 5.10 -18.45
N ASP A 66 13.43 5.92 -19.45
CA ASP A 66 13.09 7.34 -19.43
C ASP A 66 11.56 7.49 -19.40
N PRO A 67 10.96 8.19 -18.42
CA PRO A 67 9.51 8.34 -18.31
C PRO A 67 8.84 8.86 -19.58
N VAL A 68 9.53 9.65 -20.41
CA VAL A 68 9.00 10.11 -21.71
C VAL A 68 8.64 8.92 -22.61
N THR A 69 9.41 7.85 -22.59
CA THR A 69 9.17 6.65 -23.39
C THR A 69 7.96 5.83 -22.92
N LEU A 70 7.50 6.05 -21.69
CA LEU A 70 6.36 5.36 -21.10
C LEU A 70 5.03 6.10 -21.32
N GLN A 71 5.07 7.29 -21.91
CA GLN A 71 3.87 8.10 -22.15
C GLN A 71 2.81 7.31 -22.95
N GLY A 72 1.59 7.27 -22.43
CA GLY A 72 0.47 6.54 -23.06
C GLY A 72 0.54 5.01 -22.97
N THR A 73 1.56 4.43 -22.33
CA THR A 73 1.73 2.96 -22.21
C THR A 73 1.79 2.47 -20.75
N LEU A 74 1.57 3.37 -19.80
CA LEU A 74 1.56 3.05 -18.38
C LEU A 74 0.42 2.07 -18.04
N PRO A 75 0.72 0.98 -17.31
CA PRO A 75 -0.29 0.02 -16.89
C PRO A 75 -1.12 0.53 -15.71
N LYS A 76 -2.06 -0.32 -15.25
CA LYS A 76 -2.89 -0.01 -14.06
C LYS A 76 -2.07 0.05 -12.78
N TYR A 77 -1.07 -0.83 -12.62
CA TYR A 77 -0.30 -0.96 -11.38
C TYR A 77 1.21 -1.02 -11.64
N ALA A 78 2.03 -0.57 -10.69
CA ALA A 78 3.46 -0.83 -10.75
C ALA A 78 3.76 -2.33 -10.56
N CYS A 79 3.13 -2.94 -9.54
CA CYS A 79 3.24 -4.38 -9.26
C CYS A 79 1.91 -5.07 -9.58
N PRO A 80 1.88 -6.15 -10.38
CA PRO A 80 3.01 -6.76 -11.08
C PRO A 80 3.24 -6.20 -12.50
N ASP A 81 2.33 -5.36 -13.04
CA ASP A 81 2.29 -5.07 -14.48
C ASP A 81 3.57 -4.42 -15.02
N LEU A 82 4.15 -3.47 -14.26
CA LEU A 82 5.36 -2.77 -14.66
C LEU A 82 6.60 -3.56 -14.23
N THR A 83 6.62 -4.16 -13.03
CA THR A 83 7.74 -4.98 -12.54
C THR A 83 7.95 -6.28 -13.32
N ASN A 84 6.92 -6.80 -14.00
CA ASN A 84 7.06 -7.91 -14.95
C ASN A 84 7.79 -7.50 -16.24
N ARG A 85 7.95 -6.20 -16.50
CA ARG A 85 8.71 -5.70 -17.65
C ARG A 85 10.15 -5.44 -17.23
N PRO A 86 11.16 -5.92 -17.97
CA PRO A 86 12.57 -5.69 -17.65
C PRO A 86 12.90 -4.21 -17.42
N GLY A 87 13.78 -3.92 -16.46
CA GLY A 87 14.21 -2.56 -16.16
C GLY A 87 13.27 -1.79 -15.22
N ASN A 88 12.36 -2.47 -14.52
CA ASN A 88 11.48 -1.87 -13.51
C ASN A 88 11.55 -2.69 -12.23
N TRP A 89 11.73 -2.01 -11.10
CA TRP A 89 11.82 -2.62 -9.78
C TRP A 89 10.96 -1.82 -8.83
N ALA A 90 10.02 -2.47 -8.15
CA ALA A 90 9.16 -1.82 -7.17
C ALA A 90 8.68 -2.82 -6.12
N LYS A 91 8.38 -2.32 -4.93
CA LYS A 91 7.87 -3.10 -3.81
C LYS A 91 6.92 -2.27 -2.95
N ALA A 92 5.93 -2.89 -2.32
CA ALA A 92 5.05 -2.23 -1.37
C ALA A 92 5.79 -1.83 -0.08
N LEU A 93 5.56 -0.60 0.41
CA LEU A 93 6.16 -0.09 1.64
C LEU A 93 5.58 -0.77 2.90
N GLY A 94 4.32 -1.23 2.82
CA GLY A 94 3.52 -1.66 3.96
C GLY A 94 2.72 -0.50 4.56
N GLU A 95 1.45 -0.73 4.88
CA GLU A 95 0.51 0.31 5.31
C GLU A 95 0.92 0.98 6.64
N ARG A 96 1.61 0.23 7.51
CA ARG A 96 2.06 0.71 8.83
C ARG A 96 2.96 1.94 8.80
N TYR A 97 3.67 2.18 7.70
CA TYR A 97 4.53 3.35 7.53
C TYR A 97 3.80 4.52 6.85
N ALA A 98 2.54 4.34 6.44
CA ALA A 98 1.75 5.35 5.77
C ALA A 98 0.92 6.14 6.80
N THR A 99 1.57 7.10 7.47
CA THR A 99 0.90 8.10 8.32
C THR A 99 1.05 9.50 7.72
N GLU A 100 0.06 10.36 7.92
CA GLU A 100 0.12 11.73 7.41
C GLU A 100 1.30 12.49 8.06
N GLY A 101 2.06 13.20 7.24
CA GLY A 101 3.27 13.90 7.66
C GLY A 101 4.54 13.04 7.66
N THR A 102 4.44 11.71 7.47
CA THR A 102 5.62 10.85 7.39
C THR A 102 6.59 11.30 6.32
N LEU A 103 7.86 11.40 6.69
CA LEU A 103 9.00 11.63 5.80
C LEU A 103 9.66 10.30 5.46
N LEU A 104 9.30 9.77 4.30
CA LEU A 104 9.91 8.58 3.72
C LEU A 104 11.12 9.00 2.89
N HIS A 105 12.23 8.28 3.01
CA HIS A 105 13.34 8.38 2.07
C HIS A 105 13.75 7.01 1.59
N TYR A 106 14.23 6.92 0.34
CA TYR A 106 14.83 5.71 -0.20
C TYR A 106 15.89 6.05 -1.25
N TYR A 107 16.85 5.15 -1.43
CA TYR A 107 17.94 5.30 -2.37
C TYR A 107 18.46 3.92 -2.79
N VAL A 108 19.13 3.86 -3.94
CA VAL A 108 19.80 2.66 -4.42
C VAL A 108 21.31 2.82 -4.28
N ASN A 109 22.00 1.80 -3.76
CA ASN A 109 23.45 1.77 -3.66
C ASN A 109 24.10 1.24 -4.95
N ASN A 110 25.43 1.23 -5.01
CA ASN A 110 26.16 0.76 -6.20
C ASN A 110 26.01 -0.74 -6.47
N MET A 111 25.61 -1.54 -5.48
CA MET A 111 25.35 -2.98 -5.61
C MET A 111 23.94 -3.30 -6.11
N GLY A 112 23.10 -2.28 -6.36
CA GLY A 112 21.72 -2.48 -6.79
C GLY A 112 20.77 -2.84 -5.65
N GLU A 113 21.18 -2.56 -4.42
CA GLU A 113 20.35 -2.70 -3.23
C GLU A 113 19.68 -1.36 -2.92
N VAL A 114 18.38 -1.40 -2.69
CA VAL A 114 17.58 -0.24 -2.32
C VAL A 114 17.38 -0.24 -0.82
N PHE A 115 17.72 0.86 -0.17
CA PHE A 115 17.47 1.09 1.24
C PHE A 115 16.36 2.12 1.42
N PHE A 116 15.65 2.03 2.53
CA PHE A 116 14.62 3.01 2.89
C PHE A 116 14.69 3.37 4.38
N GLY A 117 14.09 4.50 4.71
CA GLY A 117 13.91 4.96 6.08
C GLY A 117 12.71 5.88 6.24
N ILE A 118 12.30 6.04 7.50
CA ILE A 118 11.08 6.75 7.90
C ILE A 118 11.47 7.78 8.97
N ASN A 119 11.06 9.03 8.79
CA ASN A 119 11.28 10.13 9.74
C ASN A 119 12.76 10.29 10.16
N GLY A 120 13.68 10.12 9.20
CA GLY A 120 15.13 10.22 9.41
C GLY A 120 15.80 8.97 9.96
N GLU A 121 15.03 7.92 10.31
CA GLU A 121 15.56 6.64 10.77
C GLU A 121 15.67 5.64 9.61
N GLU A 122 16.86 5.12 9.37
CA GLU A 122 17.12 4.08 8.37
C GLU A 122 16.45 2.77 8.81
N LYS A 123 15.59 2.19 7.98
CA LYS A 123 14.91 0.90 8.25
C LYS A 123 15.62 -0.29 7.62
N GLY A 124 16.42 -0.07 6.58
CA GLY A 124 17.30 -1.08 6.00
C GLY A 124 16.95 -1.46 4.56
N LEU A 125 17.34 -2.68 4.17
CA LEU A 125 17.17 -3.20 2.81
C LEU A 125 15.68 -3.34 2.46
N PHE A 126 15.27 -2.69 1.38
CA PHE A 126 13.91 -2.65 0.88
C PHE A 126 13.67 -3.65 -0.26
N LEU A 127 14.45 -3.51 -1.33
CA LEU A 127 14.47 -4.39 -2.51
C LEU A 127 15.89 -4.49 -3.06
N ASN A 128 16.17 -5.47 -3.91
CA ASN A 128 17.50 -5.68 -4.50
C ASN A 128 17.40 -6.02 -6.00
N GLY A 129 18.55 -6.09 -6.66
CA GLY A 129 18.65 -6.49 -8.07
C GLY A 129 18.40 -5.35 -9.05
N VAL A 130 18.46 -4.09 -8.60
CA VAL A 130 18.38 -2.92 -9.49
C VAL A 130 19.65 -2.83 -10.33
N ASP A 131 19.50 -2.67 -11.65
CA ASP A 131 20.65 -2.48 -12.54
C ASP A 131 21.17 -1.04 -12.48
N THR A 132 22.36 -0.87 -11.92
CA THR A 132 22.98 0.45 -11.65
C THR A 132 23.90 0.93 -12.78
N ARG A 133 23.96 0.22 -13.91
CA ARG A 133 24.84 0.57 -15.05
C ARG A 133 24.31 1.74 -15.88
N GLY A 134 23.02 2.03 -15.81
CA GLY A 134 22.34 3.07 -16.57
C GLY A 134 21.70 4.15 -15.70
N PRO A 135 21.10 5.17 -16.33
CA PRO A 135 20.30 6.15 -15.60
C PRO A 135 19.07 5.48 -14.97
N LEU A 136 18.72 5.90 -13.76
CA LEU A 136 17.56 5.41 -13.03
C LEU A 136 16.64 6.57 -12.69
N TRP A 137 15.34 6.37 -12.81
CA TRP A 137 14.33 7.30 -12.32
C TRP A 137 13.64 6.67 -11.11
N ALA A 138 13.31 7.52 -10.14
CA ALA A 138 12.44 7.12 -9.03
C ALA A 138 11.08 6.69 -9.61
N LEU A 139 10.56 5.56 -9.16
CA LEU A 139 9.26 5.02 -9.54
C LEU A 139 8.41 4.91 -8.29
N ILE A 140 7.25 5.55 -8.30
CA ILE A 140 6.31 5.53 -7.18
C ILE A 140 4.92 5.22 -7.73
N ASP A 141 4.19 4.31 -7.11
CA ASP A 141 2.76 4.08 -7.40
C ASP A 141 1.96 4.51 -6.18
N ILE A 142 1.20 5.61 -6.32
CA ILE A 142 0.35 6.20 -5.27
C ILE A 142 -0.88 5.31 -5.11
N TYR A 143 -0.66 4.14 -4.52
CA TYR A 143 -1.63 3.07 -4.35
C TYR A 143 -2.11 2.95 -2.90
N GLY A 144 -3.33 2.43 -2.73
CA GLY A 144 -3.89 2.14 -1.42
C GLY A 144 -4.30 3.37 -0.63
N ASN A 145 -4.07 3.33 0.69
CA ASN A 145 -4.51 4.37 1.62
C ASN A 145 -3.83 5.73 1.38
N THR A 146 -2.64 5.75 0.77
CA THR A 146 -1.94 7.00 0.40
C THR A 146 -2.55 7.61 -0.84
N THR A 147 -3.03 8.84 -0.74
CA THR A 147 -3.70 9.57 -1.83
C THR A 147 -2.87 10.75 -2.33
N ALA A 148 -2.00 11.33 -1.52
CA ALA A 148 -1.09 12.39 -1.97
C ALA A 148 0.28 12.32 -1.31
N ILE A 149 1.31 12.61 -2.11
CA ILE A 149 2.71 12.68 -1.69
C ILE A 149 3.39 13.92 -2.25
N LYS A 150 4.37 14.44 -1.52
CA LYS A 150 5.19 15.58 -1.90
C LYS A 150 6.65 15.21 -1.98
N MET A 151 7.32 15.50 -3.09
CA MET A 151 8.79 15.46 -3.13
C MET A 151 9.35 16.63 -2.33
N VAL A 152 10.15 16.31 -1.32
CA VAL A 152 10.86 17.28 -0.49
C VAL A 152 12.35 17.21 -0.76
N GLU A 153 13.05 18.29 -0.45
CA GLU A 153 14.51 18.28 -0.47
C GLU A 153 15.01 17.66 0.83
N ASP A 154 16.12 16.92 0.76
CA ASP A 154 16.69 16.29 1.94
C ASP A 154 17.16 17.37 2.94
N GLU A 155 16.46 17.49 4.07
CA GLU A 155 16.79 18.45 5.12
C GLU A 155 18.19 18.21 5.71
N GLN A 156 18.71 16.98 5.66
CA GLN A 156 20.10 16.70 6.06
C GLN A 156 21.11 17.27 5.05
N LEU A 157 20.79 17.29 3.75
CA LEU A 157 21.59 18.01 2.76
C LEU A 157 21.51 19.52 2.97
N LEU A 158 20.37 20.07 3.38
CA LEU A 158 20.25 21.51 3.72
C LEU A 158 21.07 21.87 4.96
N ASN A 159 21.03 21.05 6.02
CA ASN A 159 21.82 21.28 7.23
C ASN A 159 23.32 21.14 6.97
N ASN A 160 23.75 20.09 6.26
CA ASN A 160 25.16 19.90 5.90
C ASN A 160 25.65 20.99 4.93
N ARG A 161 24.82 21.43 3.99
CA ARG A 161 25.15 22.53 3.06
C ARG A 161 25.25 23.87 3.79
N ASN A 162 24.38 24.14 4.76
CA ASN A 162 24.44 25.33 5.60
C ASN A 162 25.67 25.33 6.53
N GLU A 163 26.08 24.16 7.05
CA GLU A 163 27.33 24.02 7.81
C GLU A 163 28.57 24.19 6.94
N ILE A 164 28.59 23.61 5.73
CA ILE A 164 29.69 23.80 4.77
C ILE A 164 29.80 25.27 4.37
N ILE A 165 28.68 25.96 4.08
CA ILE A 165 28.70 27.40 3.76
C ILE A 165 29.22 28.23 4.95
N ARG A 166 28.80 27.89 6.19
CA ARG A 166 29.35 28.52 7.40
C ARG A 166 30.84 28.30 7.58
N ASN A 167 31.33 27.10 7.28
CA ASN A 167 32.74 26.73 7.44
C ASN A 167 33.64 27.28 6.32
N VAL A 168 33.12 27.37 5.08
CA VAL A 168 33.81 28.00 3.95
C VAL A 168 33.92 29.51 4.14
N SER A 169 32.93 30.15 4.78
CA SER A 169 32.97 31.58 5.12
C SER A 169 34.05 31.96 6.14
N MET A 170 34.76 30.99 6.73
CA MET A 170 35.76 31.21 7.79
C MET A 170 37.21 30.85 7.41
N THR A 171 37.49 30.52 6.13
CA THR A 171 38.88 30.25 5.71
C THR A 171 39.29 30.99 4.43
N SER A 172 40.12 32.02 4.65
CA SER A 172 41.08 32.66 3.72
C SER A 172 40.61 33.89 2.91
N PRO A 173 41.23 35.08 3.14
CA PRO A 173 41.12 36.23 2.26
C PRO A 173 42.05 36.06 1.04
N GLY A 174 41.52 36.16 -0.18
CA GLY A 174 42.32 36.07 -1.40
C GLY A 174 41.56 35.84 -2.70
N MET A 175 40.24 35.66 -2.68
CA MET A 175 39.45 35.39 -3.89
C MET A 175 38.89 36.66 -4.58
N GLU A 176 39.14 37.85 -4.04
CA GLU A 176 38.62 39.11 -4.60
C GLU A 176 39.39 39.60 -5.84
N ASP A 177 40.62 39.10 -6.06
CA ASP A 177 41.44 39.50 -7.21
C ASP A 177 41.19 38.66 -8.48
N LEU A 178 40.61 37.47 -8.36
CA LEU A 178 40.30 36.60 -9.51
C LEU A 178 38.96 36.94 -10.18
N ILE A 179 38.01 37.51 -9.44
CA ILE A 179 36.68 37.88 -9.96
C ILE A 179 36.75 39.21 -10.73
N ARG A 180 37.66 40.13 -10.37
CA ARG A 180 37.81 41.43 -11.04
C ARG A 180 38.45 41.36 -12.44
N GLN A 181 38.98 40.21 -12.86
CA GLN A 181 39.60 40.05 -14.18
C GLN A 181 38.67 39.49 -15.27
N MET A 182 37.41 39.15 -14.96
CA MET A 182 36.47 38.61 -15.96
C MET A 182 35.28 39.52 -16.30
N GLU A 183 35.13 40.69 -15.67
CA GLU A 183 34.04 41.65 -15.96
C GLU A 183 34.53 42.88 -16.75
N GLY A 184 35.31 42.63 -17.80
CA GLY A 184 35.99 43.66 -18.60
C GLY A 184 35.61 43.74 -20.08
N LEU A 185 34.57 43.04 -20.56
CA LEU A 185 34.12 43.19 -21.95
C LEU A 185 32.59 43.28 -22.03
N SER A 186 32.18 44.51 -22.31
CA SER A 186 30.82 45.04 -22.28
C SER A 186 29.86 44.44 -23.30
N SER A 187 28.60 44.36 -22.85
CA SER A 187 27.39 44.66 -23.61
C SER A 187 27.57 45.76 -24.67
N THR A 188 26.97 45.61 -25.85
CA THR A 188 26.03 46.59 -26.43
C THR A 188 25.29 45.98 -27.64
N ARG A 189 23.94 46.05 -27.65
CA ARG A 189 23.13 46.88 -28.57
C ARG A 189 21.68 46.37 -28.70
N ASP A 190 20.76 47.31 -28.52
CA ASP A 190 19.30 47.21 -28.60
C ASP A 190 18.72 47.37 -30.03
N ALA A 191 17.59 46.66 -30.24
CA ALA A 191 16.33 46.99 -30.96
C ALA A 191 16.27 47.21 -32.50
N PRO A 192 15.07 47.28 -33.14
CA PRO A 192 13.83 46.46 -33.10
C PRO A 192 13.37 46.04 -34.54
N TRP A 193 12.15 45.49 -34.79
CA TRP A 193 11.24 45.71 -35.96
C TRP A 193 10.16 44.59 -36.17
N GLN A 194 8.89 44.97 -35.96
CA GLN A 194 7.61 44.75 -36.70
C GLN A 194 7.09 43.38 -37.23
N ALA A 195 5.93 42.98 -36.66
CA ALA A 195 4.61 42.54 -37.17
C ALA A 195 4.31 42.03 -38.62
N ILE A 196 3.70 40.81 -38.67
CA ILE A 196 2.48 40.31 -39.43
C ILE A 196 2.63 40.03 -40.96
N PRO A 197 1.89 39.09 -41.66
CA PRO A 197 0.73 38.21 -41.31
C PRO A 197 0.80 36.69 -41.71
N GLU A 198 -0.28 35.97 -41.36
CA GLU A 198 -0.75 34.62 -41.79
C GLU A 198 -0.77 34.34 -43.31
N PRO A 199 -1.10 33.09 -43.70
CA PRO A 199 -2.26 32.94 -44.57
C PRO A 199 -3.24 31.80 -44.22
N GLU A 200 -4.46 32.02 -44.72
CA GLU A 200 -5.70 31.27 -44.60
C GLU A 200 -5.78 29.97 -45.43
N ALA A 201 -6.86 29.24 -45.13
CA ALA A 201 -7.39 28.03 -45.76
C ALA A 201 -7.71 28.12 -47.25
N VAL A 202 -7.75 26.95 -47.91
CA VAL A 202 -8.49 26.72 -49.15
C VAL A 202 -9.28 25.41 -49.06
N GLN A 203 -10.59 25.52 -49.26
CA GLN A 203 -11.53 24.44 -49.55
C GLN A 203 -11.60 24.18 -51.06
N GLY A 204 -11.95 22.95 -51.46
CA GLY A 204 -12.82 22.73 -52.62
C GLY A 204 -12.68 21.35 -53.30
N VAL A 205 -13.63 20.41 -53.11
CA VAL A 205 -14.87 20.06 -53.88
C VAL A 205 -14.68 18.96 -54.96
N GLY A 206 -15.55 17.94 -54.90
CA GLY A 206 -16.01 17.08 -56.01
C GLY A 206 -15.49 15.63 -56.02
N SER A 207 -16.24 14.52 -56.17
CA SER A 207 -17.67 14.15 -56.25
C SER A 207 -17.77 12.72 -56.82
N SER A 208 -18.78 11.93 -56.39
CA SER A 208 -19.42 10.75 -57.06
C SER A 208 -18.60 9.45 -57.25
N GLU A 209 -19.11 8.20 -57.16
CA GLU A 209 -20.48 7.66 -57.07
C GLU A 209 -20.49 6.13 -56.75
N CYS A 210 -21.49 5.71 -55.96
CA CYS A 210 -22.34 4.50 -55.90
C CYS A 210 -21.89 3.03 -56.15
N LEU A 211 -22.40 2.15 -55.25
CA LEU A 211 -23.29 0.95 -55.41
C LEU A 211 -22.95 -0.16 -54.38
N GLU A 212 -23.74 -0.35 -53.33
CA GLU A 212 -24.96 -1.21 -53.19
C GLU A 212 -24.68 -2.63 -52.69
N GLY A 213 -25.47 -3.07 -51.69
CA GLY A 213 -25.44 -4.45 -51.16
C GLY A 213 -26.12 -4.62 -49.80
N ARG A 214 -27.43 -4.33 -49.72
CA ARG A 214 -28.29 -4.67 -48.58
C ARG A 214 -28.65 -6.16 -48.58
N THR A 215 -28.71 -6.78 -47.40
CA THR A 215 -29.80 -7.71 -47.03
C THR A 215 -30.14 -7.55 -45.54
N ARG A 216 -31.42 -7.32 -45.26
CA ARG A 216 -32.05 -7.23 -43.92
C ARG A 216 -33.03 -8.40 -43.79
N GLN A 217 -33.17 -8.95 -42.57
CA GLN A 217 -34.42 -9.36 -41.87
C GLN A 217 -34.09 -10.38 -40.73
N PRO A 218 -34.99 -10.65 -39.75
CA PRO A 218 -35.75 -9.73 -38.88
C PRO A 218 -35.66 -10.15 -37.38
N ALA A 219 -36.09 -9.25 -36.47
CA ALA A 219 -36.18 -9.50 -35.02
C ALA A 219 -37.54 -10.15 -34.61
N PRO A 220 -37.61 -10.94 -33.51
CA PRO A 220 -38.84 -11.57 -33.02
C PRO A 220 -39.66 -10.65 -32.07
N PRO A 221 -40.97 -10.96 -31.82
CA PRO A 221 -41.94 -10.04 -31.24
C PRO A 221 -41.99 -10.06 -29.68
N PRO A 222 -42.64 -9.06 -29.04
CA PRO A 222 -42.69 -8.95 -27.59
C PRO A 222 -43.76 -9.90 -27.00
N ARG A 223 -43.48 -10.47 -25.81
CA ARG A 223 -44.46 -11.23 -25.03
C ARG A 223 -44.78 -10.50 -23.72
N HIS A 224 -46.07 -10.26 -23.49
CA HIS A 224 -46.60 -9.70 -22.24
C HIS A 224 -46.41 -10.67 -21.05
N PRO A 225 -46.17 -10.16 -19.83
CA PRO A 225 -46.04 -11.01 -18.65
C PRO A 225 -47.40 -11.54 -18.17
N THR A 226 -47.49 -12.85 -18.01
CA THR A 226 -48.62 -13.53 -17.35
C THR A 226 -48.38 -13.52 -15.85
N THR A 227 -49.28 -12.90 -15.09
CA THR A 227 -49.24 -12.85 -13.62
C THR A 227 -49.50 -14.26 -13.05
N VAL A 228 -48.46 -14.89 -12.51
CA VAL A 228 -48.61 -16.08 -11.67
C VAL A 228 -48.45 -15.63 -10.23
N HIS A 229 -49.55 -15.65 -9.47
CA HIS A 229 -49.52 -15.43 -8.02
C HIS A 229 -48.78 -16.59 -7.35
N ALA A 230 -47.50 -16.41 -7.07
CA ALA A 230 -46.75 -17.30 -6.18
C ALA A 230 -47.09 -16.94 -4.73
N THR A 231 -47.66 -17.91 -4.02
CA THR A 231 -47.87 -17.89 -2.57
C THR A 231 -46.56 -17.58 -1.84
N ALA A 232 -46.61 -16.64 -0.90
CA ALA A 232 -45.47 -16.19 -0.11
C ALA A 232 -44.85 -17.34 0.70
N VAL A 233 -43.66 -17.78 0.27
CA VAL A 233 -42.73 -18.58 1.07
C VAL A 233 -41.87 -17.59 1.86
N PRO A 234 -41.57 -17.82 3.15
CA PRO A 234 -40.76 -16.90 3.94
C PRO A 234 -39.38 -16.65 3.30
N LEU A 235 -38.96 -15.39 3.37
CA LEU A 235 -37.83 -14.75 2.71
C LEU A 235 -36.46 -15.46 2.90
N ASN A 236 -35.76 -15.71 1.77
CA ASN A 236 -34.32 -16.01 1.58
C ASN A 236 -33.49 -16.50 2.79
N PRO A 237 -33.31 -17.81 2.99
CA PRO A 237 -32.33 -18.33 3.97
C PRO A 237 -30.89 -18.06 3.53
N TRP A 238 -29.97 -17.94 4.50
CA TRP A 238 -28.54 -17.97 4.23
C TRP A 238 -28.16 -19.31 3.57
N PHE A 239 -27.53 -19.24 2.40
CA PHE A 239 -27.00 -20.41 1.72
C PHE A 239 -25.68 -20.80 2.36
N ARG A 240 -25.57 -22.03 2.84
CA ARG A 240 -24.31 -22.52 3.40
C ARG A 240 -23.22 -22.59 2.34
N ILE A 241 -22.04 -22.13 2.72
CA ILE A 241 -20.80 -22.24 1.96
C ILE A 241 -19.69 -22.69 2.92
N PRO A 242 -18.84 -23.65 2.54
CA PRO A 242 -17.73 -24.07 3.38
C PRO A 242 -16.50 -23.18 3.16
N PHE A 243 -15.56 -23.22 4.12
CA PHE A 243 -14.18 -22.87 3.87
C PHE A 243 -13.53 -23.86 2.88
N HIS A 244 -12.52 -23.38 2.16
CA HIS A 244 -11.72 -24.17 1.23
C HIS A 244 -10.84 -25.18 1.99
N ASN A 245 -10.41 -26.26 1.32
CA ASN A 245 -9.52 -27.27 1.92
C ASN A 245 -8.07 -26.79 2.08
N VAL A 246 -7.71 -25.72 1.39
CA VAL A 246 -6.38 -25.11 1.49
C VAL A 246 -6.44 -24.07 2.59
N LEU A 247 -5.52 -24.21 3.55
CA LEU A 247 -5.47 -23.45 4.79
C LEU A 247 -4.04 -22.99 5.04
N GLY A 248 -3.89 -21.97 5.86
CA GLY A 248 -2.61 -21.67 6.48
C GLY A 248 -2.14 -22.83 7.37
N PRO A 249 -0.83 -22.96 7.59
CA PRO A 249 -0.25 -24.06 8.36
C PRO A 249 -0.73 -24.11 9.81
N ASN A 250 -1.28 -23.00 10.33
CA ASN A 250 -1.75 -22.89 11.70
C ASN A 250 -3.28 -22.82 11.84
N THR A 251 -4.01 -23.40 10.88
CA THR A 251 -5.47 -23.48 10.93
C THR A 251 -5.97 -24.88 10.69
N ARG A 252 -7.01 -25.27 11.43
CA ARG A 252 -7.81 -26.46 11.19
C ARG A 252 -9.25 -26.08 10.94
N LEU A 253 -9.93 -26.92 10.15
CA LEU A 253 -11.38 -26.86 10.00
C LEU A 253 -12.03 -27.94 10.87
N ASP A 254 -13.30 -27.75 11.19
CA ASP A 254 -14.12 -28.83 11.71
C ASP A 254 -14.22 -30.00 10.70
N THR A 255 -14.39 -31.20 11.22
CA THR A 255 -14.53 -32.42 10.43
C THR A 255 -15.90 -32.56 9.76
N GLY A 256 -16.83 -31.65 10.03
CA GLY A 256 -18.19 -31.67 9.54
C GLY A 256 -18.34 -30.94 8.22
N ASP A 257 -18.99 -29.78 8.25
CA ASP A 257 -19.35 -29.04 7.05
C ASP A 257 -18.29 -28.02 6.62
N ARG A 258 -17.12 -28.01 7.26
CA ARG A 258 -16.01 -27.08 6.98
C ARG A 258 -16.45 -25.63 7.17
N THR A 259 -17.34 -25.37 8.11
CA THR A 259 -17.82 -24.01 8.41
C THR A 259 -17.15 -23.41 9.64
N LEU A 260 -16.40 -24.17 10.42
CA LEU A 260 -15.69 -23.67 11.60
C LEU A 260 -14.19 -23.77 11.38
N ALA A 261 -13.53 -22.61 11.36
CA ALA A 261 -12.09 -22.49 11.36
C ALA A 261 -11.57 -22.23 12.78
N GLU A 262 -10.49 -22.88 13.15
CA GLU A 262 -9.84 -22.73 14.45
C GLU A 262 -8.32 -22.65 14.28
N ARG A 263 -7.72 -21.68 14.97
CA ARG A 263 -6.28 -21.56 15.10
C ARG A 263 -5.73 -22.68 15.98
N CYS A 264 -4.68 -23.35 15.53
CA CYS A 264 -4.14 -24.53 16.22
C CYS A 264 -3.12 -24.19 17.31
N ASP A 265 -2.28 -23.18 17.07
CA ASP A 265 -1.20 -22.74 17.94
C ASP A 265 -1.27 -21.21 18.10
N LEU A 266 -1.37 -20.73 19.34
CA LEU A 266 -1.50 -19.29 19.61
C LEU A 266 -0.17 -18.53 19.47
N ASN A 267 0.96 -19.23 19.43
CA ASN A 267 2.29 -18.64 19.29
C ASN A 267 2.72 -18.49 17.82
N GLU A 268 2.11 -19.25 16.91
CA GLU A 268 2.46 -19.24 15.49
C GLU A 268 1.55 -18.31 14.69
N ARG A 269 2.08 -17.61 13.68
CA ARG A 269 1.27 -16.82 12.72
C ARG A 269 0.75 -17.70 11.58
N ARG A 270 0.24 -17.10 10.49
CA ARG A 270 -0.22 -17.79 9.27
C ARG A 270 -1.44 -18.68 9.51
N ALA A 271 -2.48 -18.10 10.10
CA ALA A 271 -3.73 -18.79 10.34
C ALA A 271 -4.78 -18.41 9.28
N PHE A 272 -4.44 -18.68 8.01
CA PHE A 272 -5.27 -18.31 6.87
C PHE A 272 -6.41 -19.32 6.63
N VAL A 273 -7.59 -18.80 6.30
CA VAL A 273 -8.71 -19.57 5.73
C VAL A 273 -9.31 -18.87 4.53
N PHE A 274 -9.71 -19.65 3.53
CA PHE A 274 -10.30 -19.14 2.31
C PHE A 274 -11.74 -19.61 2.20
N VAL A 275 -12.63 -18.78 1.66
CA VAL A 275 -13.96 -19.21 1.24
C VAL A 275 -13.82 -20.12 0.01
N SER A 276 -14.64 -21.17 -0.07
CA SER A 276 -14.46 -22.23 -1.09
C SER A 276 -14.75 -21.83 -2.54
N ARG A 277 -15.34 -20.66 -2.79
CA ARG A 277 -15.58 -20.12 -4.13
C ARG A 277 -15.50 -18.60 -4.12
N THR A 278 -15.47 -18.02 -5.32
CA THR A 278 -15.57 -16.58 -5.51
C THR A 278 -16.93 -16.04 -5.02
N LEU A 279 -16.92 -14.80 -4.53
CA LEU A 279 -18.12 -14.05 -4.15
C LEU A 279 -18.73 -13.37 -5.38
N LEU A 280 -20.06 -13.33 -5.44
CA LEU A 280 -20.78 -12.56 -6.46
C LEU A 280 -20.92 -11.08 -6.02
N PRO A 281 -21.00 -10.12 -6.95
CA PRO A 281 -21.34 -8.75 -6.60
C PRO A 281 -22.65 -8.66 -5.81
N ASN A 282 -22.66 -7.82 -4.78
CA ASN A 282 -23.75 -7.60 -3.82
C ASN A 282 -24.16 -8.85 -3.00
N GLU A 283 -23.36 -9.91 -3.06
CA GLU A 283 -23.51 -11.07 -2.18
C GLU A 283 -23.04 -10.71 -0.76
N ARG A 284 -23.90 -10.99 0.22
CA ARG A 284 -23.58 -10.85 1.63
C ARG A 284 -22.91 -12.14 2.10
N LEU A 285 -21.71 -12.04 2.66
CA LEU A 285 -20.98 -13.12 3.31
C LEU A 285 -21.05 -12.91 4.83
N GLN A 286 -21.66 -13.83 5.57
CA GLN A 286 -21.75 -13.71 7.03
C GLN A 286 -20.82 -14.68 7.74
N ILE A 287 -20.11 -14.15 8.72
CA ILE A 287 -19.32 -14.93 9.69
C ILE A 287 -19.79 -14.62 11.12
N LYS A 288 -19.41 -15.49 12.03
CA LYS A 288 -19.57 -15.32 13.47
C LYS A 288 -18.25 -15.58 14.19
N VAL A 289 -17.87 -14.67 15.07
CA VAL A 289 -16.72 -14.85 15.96
C VAL A 289 -17.12 -15.80 17.08
N VAL A 290 -16.49 -16.97 17.16
CA VAL A 290 -16.87 -18.04 18.11
C VAL A 290 -15.73 -18.42 19.06
N GLY A 291 -14.58 -17.79 18.93
CA GLY A 291 -13.46 -17.93 19.85
C GLY A 291 -12.56 -16.71 19.76
N THR A 292 -12.18 -16.19 20.93
CA THR A 292 -11.28 -15.05 21.06
C THR A 292 -10.29 -15.30 22.20
N ASP A 293 -9.11 -14.73 22.09
CA ASP A 293 -8.11 -14.65 23.16
C ASP A 293 -7.61 -13.21 23.27
N THR A 294 -7.92 -12.55 24.38
CA THR A 294 -7.59 -11.13 24.60
C THR A 294 -6.12 -10.90 24.96
N SER A 295 -5.34 -11.94 25.23
CA SER A 295 -3.90 -11.82 25.48
C SER A 295 -3.10 -11.59 24.20
N LEU A 296 -3.68 -11.88 23.04
CA LEU A 296 -3.05 -11.72 21.74
C LEU A 296 -3.19 -10.30 21.21
N SER A 297 -2.20 -9.85 20.44
CA SER A 297 -2.25 -8.57 19.72
C SER A 297 -2.98 -8.72 18.37
N GLY A 298 -3.42 -7.58 17.81
CA GLY A 298 -4.19 -7.53 16.57
C GLY A 298 -5.62 -8.05 16.69
N SER A 299 -6.34 -8.16 15.58
CA SER A 299 -7.70 -8.74 15.53
C SER A 299 -7.85 -9.65 14.29
N LEU A 300 -9.08 -9.80 13.80
CA LEU A 300 -9.38 -10.45 12.53
C LEU A 300 -8.90 -9.58 11.36
N ALA A 301 -8.26 -10.19 10.37
CA ALA A 301 -8.11 -9.60 9.04
C ALA A 301 -9.10 -10.25 8.06
N PHE A 302 -9.68 -9.43 7.19
CA PHE A 302 -10.51 -9.89 6.07
C PHE A 302 -9.93 -9.37 4.76
N GLY A 303 -9.84 -10.25 3.77
CA GLY A 303 -9.28 -9.92 2.49
C GLY A 303 -9.97 -10.57 1.30
N LEU A 304 -9.61 -10.07 0.12
CA LEU A 304 -10.06 -10.53 -1.17
C LEU A 304 -8.83 -10.83 -2.04
N THR A 305 -8.91 -11.91 -2.81
CA THR A 305 -7.86 -12.27 -3.77
C THR A 305 -8.41 -12.87 -5.06
N THR A 306 -7.74 -12.61 -6.18
CA THR A 306 -7.98 -13.34 -7.45
C THR A 306 -7.23 -14.67 -7.49
N CYS A 307 -6.38 -14.97 -6.50
CA CYS A 307 -5.70 -16.26 -6.39
C CYS A 307 -6.73 -17.35 -6.09
N ASP A 308 -6.81 -18.37 -6.94
CA ASP A 308 -7.59 -19.57 -6.65
C ASP A 308 -6.87 -20.35 -5.53
N PRO A 309 -7.48 -20.53 -4.34
CA PRO A 309 -6.86 -21.25 -3.23
C PRO A 309 -6.40 -22.66 -3.60
N ALA A 310 -7.04 -23.33 -4.57
CA ALA A 310 -6.62 -24.65 -5.04
C ALA A 310 -5.22 -24.64 -5.69
N THR A 311 -4.75 -23.50 -6.20
CA THR A 311 -3.38 -23.35 -6.73
C THR A 311 -2.34 -23.27 -5.61
N LEU A 312 -2.77 -22.94 -4.38
CA LEU A 312 -1.88 -22.78 -3.23
C LEU A 312 -1.62 -24.10 -2.46
N VAL A 313 -2.13 -25.25 -2.89
CA VAL A 313 -2.01 -26.53 -2.14
C VAL A 313 -0.59 -26.82 -1.64
N GLN A 314 0.43 -26.55 -2.45
CA GLN A 314 1.84 -26.77 -2.09
C GLN A 314 2.51 -25.54 -1.46
N ALA A 315 1.98 -24.35 -1.72
CA ALA A 315 2.57 -23.06 -1.33
C ALA A 315 1.89 -22.43 -0.10
N ALA A 316 0.75 -22.95 0.37
CA ALA A 316 -0.03 -22.37 1.45
C ALA A 316 0.76 -22.31 2.78
N SER A 317 1.61 -23.31 3.03
CA SER A 317 2.56 -23.32 4.16
C SER A 317 3.67 -22.27 4.03
N GLN A 318 3.93 -21.79 2.81
CA GLN A 318 4.92 -20.79 2.46
C GLN A 318 4.31 -19.38 2.34
N LEU A 319 2.99 -19.22 2.53
CA LEU A 319 2.40 -17.89 2.62
C LEU A 319 3.09 -17.11 3.74
N PRO A 320 3.35 -15.81 3.52
CA PRO A 320 4.09 -14.99 4.46
C PRO A 320 3.34 -14.86 5.78
N SER A 321 4.08 -14.75 6.88
CA SER A 321 3.53 -14.44 8.21
C SER A 321 3.10 -12.98 8.34
N ASP A 322 3.69 -12.08 7.56
CA ASP A 322 3.23 -10.71 7.37
C ASP A 322 2.26 -10.65 6.18
N LEU A 323 1.02 -10.27 6.45
CA LEU A 323 -0.01 -10.02 5.44
C LEU A 323 0.45 -8.99 4.39
N ASP A 324 1.25 -7.98 4.75
CA ASP A 324 1.70 -6.93 3.80
C ASP A 324 2.49 -7.52 2.63
N ALA A 325 3.23 -8.61 2.85
CA ALA A 325 3.99 -9.29 1.82
C ALA A 325 3.10 -9.98 0.76
N LEU A 326 1.79 -10.16 1.02
CA LEU A 326 0.85 -10.63 -0.01
C LEU A 326 0.64 -9.59 -1.11
N LEU A 327 0.83 -8.29 -0.83
CA LEU A 327 0.65 -7.21 -1.81
C LEU A 327 1.70 -7.23 -2.94
N ASP A 328 2.83 -7.91 -2.72
CA ASP A 328 3.91 -8.08 -3.70
C ASP A 328 3.73 -9.30 -4.60
N ARG A 329 2.72 -10.15 -4.32
CA ARG A 329 2.44 -11.33 -5.14
C ARG A 329 1.84 -10.95 -6.50
N PRO A 330 1.97 -11.81 -7.53
CA PRO A 330 1.43 -11.53 -8.86
C PRO A 330 -0.10 -11.58 -8.92
N GLU A 331 -0.77 -12.27 -7.99
CA GLU A 331 -2.23 -12.22 -7.93
C GLU A 331 -2.70 -10.93 -7.24
N TYR A 332 -3.94 -10.53 -7.47
CA TYR A 332 -4.51 -9.39 -6.75
C TYR A 332 -4.73 -9.80 -5.29
N TRP A 333 -4.12 -9.09 -4.34
CA TRP A 333 -4.38 -9.25 -2.90
C TRP A 333 -4.70 -7.89 -2.28
N VAL A 334 -5.75 -7.83 -1.46
CA VAL A 334 -6.17 -6.64 -0.71
C VAL A 334 -6.93 -7.07 0.54
N PHE A 335 -6.72 -6.35 1.65
CA PHE A 335 -7.26 -6.77 2.93
C PHE A 335 -7.30 -5.63 3.93
N GLN A 336 -8.29 -5.66 4.81
CA GLN A 336 -8.36 -4.81 5.99
C GLN A 336 -7.88 -5.61 7.21
N LYS A 337 -6.84 -5.12 7.89
CA LYS A 337 -6.38 -5.66 9.17
C LYS A 337 -7.18 -5.09 10.33
N ASP A 338 -7.09 -5.78 11.45
CA ASP A 338 -7.57 -5.32 12.76
C ASP A 338 -9.05 -4.93 12.81
N ILE A 339 -9.91 -5.70 12.13
CA ILE A 339 -11.35 -5.49 12.17
C ILE A 339 -11.84 -5.65 13.61
N PRO A 340 -12.42 -4.60 14.22
CA PRO A 340 -12.82 -4.64 15.61
C PRO A 340 -13.99 -5.61 15.79
N CYS A 341 -13.78 -6.66 16.58
CA CYS A 341 -14.80 -7.63 16.91
C CYS A 341 -14.49 -8.36 18.22
N THR A 342 -15.53 -8.89 18.83
CA THR A 342 -15.54 -9.60 20.12
C THR A 342 -16.26 -10.93 19.99
N LEU A 343 -16.22 -11.74 21.05
CA LEU A 343 -16.88 -13.04 21.06
C LEU A 343 -18.38 -12.89 20.80
N ASN A 344 -18.90 -13.73 19.90
CA ASN A 344 -20.28 -13.78 19.41
C ASN A 344 -20.69 -12.71 18.40
N ASP A 345 -19.80 -11.77 18.05
CA ASP A 345 -20.11 -10.80 17.01
C ASP A 345 -20.38 -11.48 15.66
N GLU A 346 -21.37 -10.95 14.96
CA GLU A 346 -21.73 -11.35 13.60
C GLU A 346 -21.29 -10.26 12.64
N LEU A 347 -20.42 -10.61 11.70
CA LEU A 347 -19.91 -9.69 10.68
C LEU A 347 -20.47 -10.10 9.32
N VAL A 348 -21.00 -9.12 8.58
CA VAL A 348 -21.56 -9.30 7.24
C VAL A 348 -20.75 -8.46 6.27
N PHE A 349 -20.07 -9.11 5.34
CA PHE A 349 -19.29 -8.47 4.30
C PHE A 349 -20.07 -8.42 2.99
N VAL A 350 -19.93 -7.32 2.24
CA VAL A 350 -20.52 -7.15 0.92
C VAL A 350 -19.48 -6.56 -0.02
N THR A 351 -19.35 -7.16 -1.20
CA THR A 351 -18.57 -6.60 -2.31
C THR A 351 -19.53 -5.98 -3.31
N GLY A 352 -19.59 -4.65 -3.37
CA GLY A 352 -20.43 -3.88 -4.29
C GLY A 352 -19.96 -3.99 -5.74
N ASP A 353 -20.86 -3.69 -6.67
CA ASP A 353 -20.57 -3.54 -8.10
C ASP A 353 -19.76 -2.28 -8.42
N ASP A 354 -19.84 -1.26 -7.55
CA ASP A 354 -19.01 -0.06 -7.56
C ASP A 354 -17.57 -0.30 -7.04
N GLY A 355 -17.24 -1.53 -6.67
CA GLY A 355 -15.94 -1.92 -6.12
C GLY A 355 -15.79 -1.63 -4.62
N ARG A 356 -16.80 -1.09 -3.92
CA ARG A 356 -16.73 -0.93 -2.47
C ARG A 356 -16.83 -2.27 -1.78
N VAL A 357 -16.02 -2.46 -0.75
CA VAL A 357 -16.11 -3.60 0.16
C VAL A 357 -16.54 -3.08 1.52
N GLN A 358 -17.72 -3.51 1.96
CA GLN A 358 -18.35 -2.99 3.16
C GLN A 358 -18.55 -4.09 4.19
N CYS A 359 -18.55 -3.71 5.46
CA CYS A 359 -18.82 -4.61 6.58
C CYS A 359 -19.86 -3.98 7.52
N SER A 360 -20.84 -4.79 7.91
CA SER A 360 -21.77 -4.50 9.00
C SER A 360 -21.48 -5.45 10.17
N GLN A 361 -21.50 -4.91 11.38
CA GLN A 361 -21.35 -5.67 12.61
C GLN A 361 -22.67 -5.68 13.37
N ASN A 362 -23.15 -6.86 13.76
CA ASN A 362 -24.35 -7.04 14.58
C ASN A 362 -25.60 -6.31 14.05
N ASN A 363 -25.82 -6.35 12.73
CA ASN A 363 -26.89 -5.63 12.02
C ASN A 363 -26.83 -4.10 12.14
N GLY A 364 -25.67 -3.55 12.50
CA GLY A 364 -25.39 -2.12 12.45
C GLY A 364 -25.26 -1.59 11.01
N PRO A 365 -24.97 -0.30 10.86
CA PRO A 365 -24.77 0.30 9.54
C PRO A 365 -23.53 -0.29 8.85
N PHE A 366 -23.57 -0.36 7.52
CA PHE A 366 -22.43 -0.80 6.72
C PHE A 366 -21.37 0.29 6.66
N LYS A 367 -20.14 -0.07 7.04
CA LYS A 367 -18.94 0.75 6.88
C LYS A 367 -18.12 0.25 5.71
N THR A 368 -17.60 1.15 4.89
CA THR A 368 -16.64 0.79 3.84
C THR A 368 -15.30 0.44 4.49
N LEU A 369 -14.81 -0.77 4.24
CA LEU A 369 -13.51 -1.25 4.71
C LEU A 369 -12.41 -0.93 3.70
N MET A 370 -12.70 -1.17 2.42
CA MET A 370 -11.73 -1.03 1.34
C MET A 370 -12.46 -0.93 0.01
N HIS A 371 -11.72 -0.74 -1.08
CA HIS A 371 -12.26 -0.82 -2.44
C HIS A 371 -11.38 -1.72 -3.30
N VAL A 372 -11.97 -2.28 -4.34
CA VAL A 372 -11.36 -3.27 -5.25
C VAL A 372 -11.76 -3.03 -6.71
N ASP A 373 -11.07 -3.68 -7.65
CA ASP A 373 -11.50 -3.72 -9.05
C ASP A 373 -12.78 -4.55 -9.19
N GLY A 374 -13.94 -3.89 -9.30
CA GLY A 374 -15.26 -4.54 -9.45
C GLY A 374 -15.42 -5.40 -10.70
N THR A 375 -14.48 -5.35 -11.66
CA THR A 375 -14.48 -6.24 -12.82
C THR A 375 -13.92 -7.64 -12.52
N GLN A 376 -13.26 -7.80 -11.38
CA GLN A 376 -12.62 -9.06 -11.00
C GLN A 376 -13.53 -9.94 -10.15
N GLN A 377 -13.24 -11.24 -10.15
CA GLN A 377 -13.88 -12.19 -9.24
C GLN A 377 -12.91 -12.55 -8.12
N PHE A 378 -13.37 -12.43 -6.89
CA PHE A 378 -12.52 -12.59 -5.71
C PHE A 378 -12.95 -13.78 -4.86
N TYR A 379 -11.97 -14.57 -4.43
CA TYR A 379 -12.07 -15.41 -3.25
C TYR A 379 -11.91 -14.54 -2.02
N ALA A 380 -12.81 -14.70 -1.04
CA ALA A 380 -12.64 -14.11 0.27
C ALA A 380 -11.71 -14.97 1.12
N PHE A 381 -10.88 -14.31 1.93
CA PHE A 381 -10.04 -14.98 2.91
C PHE A 381 -10.03 -14.23 4.24
N PHE A 382 -9.64 -14.95 5.29
CA PHE A 382 -9.46 -14.40 6.63
C PHE A 382 -8.11 -14.86 7.17
N ASP A 383 -7.46 -13.99 7.92
CA ASP A 383 -6.35 -14.38 8.80
C ASP A 383 -6.82 -14.24 10.25
N ILE A 384 -6.81 -15.36 10.97
CA ILE A 384 -7.19 -15.46 12.38
C ILE A 384 -5.95 -15.55 13.29
N ALA A 385 -4.81 -15.00 12.85
CA ALA A 385 -3.57 -14.95 13.64
C ALA A 385 -3.54 -13.85 14.72
N GLY A 386 -4.67 -13.15 14.98
CA GLY A 386 -4.82 -12.16 16.06
C GLY A 386 -5.69 -12.63 17.22
N ARG A 387 -6.42 -11.69 17.85
CA ARG A 387 -7.36 -11.97 18.97
C ARG A 387 -8.49 -12.94 18.62
N VAL A 388 -8.93 -13.00 17.36
CA VAL A 388 -9.93 -13.97 16.92
C VAL A 388 -9.25 -15.31 16.69
N THR A 389 -9.59 -16.33 17.47
CA THR A 389 -8.96 -17.67 17.41
C THR A 389 -9.87 -18.72 16.78
N LYS A 390 -11.19 -18.48 16.73
CA LYS A 390 -12.15 -19.33 16.03
C LYS A 390 -13.20 -18.52 15.28
N LEU A 391 -13.45 -18.90 14.05
CA LEU A 391 -14.35 -18.23 13.14
C LEU A 391 -15.33 -19.22 12.52
N LYS A 392 -16.62 -18.92 12.59
CA LYS A 392 -17.66 -19.71 11.94
C LYS A 392 -18.20 -18.99 10.71
N LEU A 393 -18.18 -19.65 9.56
CA LEU A 393 -18.83 -19.22 8.33
C LEU A 393 -20.31 -19.57 8.38
N VAL A 394 -21.18 -18.56 8.47
CA VAL A 394 -22.64 -18.77 8.55
C VAL A 394 -23.19 -19.11 7.17
N GLY A 395 -22.74 -18.37 6.15
CA GLY A 395 -23.13 -18.60 4.77
C GLY A 395 -23.09 -17.34 3.93
N THR A 396 -23.69 -17.44 2.75
CA THR A 396 -23.86 -16.34 1.81
C THR A 396 -25.33 -16.09 1.52
N ARG A 397 -25.69 -14.84 1.25
CA ARG A 397 -27.04 -14.46 0.81
C ARG A 397 -26.94 -13.46 -0.33
N ARG A 398 -27.59 -13.75 -1.45
CA ARG A 398 -27.77 -12.74 -2.50
C ARG A 398 -28.62 -11.59 -1.97
N GLY A 399 -28.17 -10.37 -2.21
CA GLY A 399 -28.96 -9.18 -1.92
C GLY A 399 -28.77 -8.11 -2.98
N SER A 400 -29.48 -7.00 -2.80
CA SER A 400 -29.29 -5.78 -3.57
C SER A 400 -28.03 -5.04 -3.10
N PRO A 401 -27.55 -4.07 -3.90
CA PRO A 401 -26.61 -3.06 -3.42
C PRO A 401 -27.04 -2.49 -2.07
N VAL A 402 -26.05 -2.14 -1.24
CA VAL A 402 -26.28 -1.56 0.09
C VAL A 402 -26.89 -0.17 -0.08
N ALA A 403 -28.14 -0.01 0.37
CA ALA A 403 -28.85 1.26 0.21
C ALA A 403 -28.18 2.37 1.03
N GLU A 404 -28.25 3.63 0.59
CA GLU A 404 -27.69 4.77 1.32
C GLU A 404 -28.19 4.85 2.77
N SER A 405 -29.45 4.46 3.03
CA SER A 405 -30.02 4.41 4.37
C SER A 405 -29.43 3.34 5.29
N GLU A 406 -28.79 2.32 4.72
CA GLU A 406 -28.12 1.23 5.45
C GLU A 406 -26.62 1.53 5.68
N GLN A 407 -26.09 2.55 5.03
CA GLN A 407 -24.69 2.95 5.14
C GLN A 407 -24.48 3.77 6.40
N ALA A 408 -23.30 3.62 7.01
CA ALA A 408 -22.87 4.54 8.05
C ALA A 408 -22.80 5.95 7.43
N PRO A 409 -23.15 7.01 8.19
CA PRO A 409 -22.86 8.37 7.76
C PRO A 409 -21.40 8.47 7.32
N PRO A 410 -21.06 9.24 6.27
CA PRO A 410 -19.68 9.51 5.95
C PRO A 410 -18.98 9.98 7.22
N GLU A 411 -17.87 9.34 7.61
CA GLU A 411 -17.00 9.92 8.63
C GLU A 411 -16.62 11.31 8.12
N GLU A 412 -17.05 12.37 8.80
CA GLU A 412 -16.58 13.71 8.49
C GLU A 412 -15.06 13.68 8.68
N GLU A 413 -14.31 13.80 7.57
CA GLU A 413 -12.91 14.17 7.63
C GLU A 413 -12.80 15.36 8.57
N PRO A 414 -11.87 15.37 9.54
CA PRO A 414 -11.73 16.49 10.45
C PRO A 414 -11.31 17.71 9.63
N LYS A 415 -12.30 18.50 9.21
CA LYS A 415 -12.08 19.83 8.65
C LYS A 415 -11.41 20.62 9.75
N ALA A 416 -10.16 21.02 9.51
CA ALA A 416 -9.39 21.91 10.36
C ALA A 416 -10.20 23.20 10.62
N LYS A 417 -10.97 23.20 11.71
CA LYS A 417 -11.57 24.41 12.27
C LYS A 417 -10.58 24.94 13.28
N SER A 418 -9.91 26.02 12.88
CA SER A 418 -9.07 26.83 13.75
C SER A 418 -9.93 27.48 14.83
N GLU A 419 -10.10 26.83 15.97
CA GLU A 419 -10.56 27.48 17.19
C GLU A 419 -9.48 27.37 18.26
N LYS A 420 -8.88 28.53 18.57
CA LYS A 420 -7.96 28.71 19.68
C LYS A 420 -8.70 28.42 20.98
N GLN A 421 -8.26 27.41 21.73
CA GLN A 421 -8.54 27.30 23.17
C GLN A 421 -7.23 27.24 23.97
N PRO A 422 -7.26 27.71 25.23
CA PRO A 422 -6.09 28.15 25.97
C PRO A 422 -5.35 27.00 26.64
N GLU A 423 -4.03 27.18 26.76
CA GLU A 423 -3.07 26.26 27.36
C GLU A 423 -3.47 25.82 28.77
N LYS A 424 -3.38 24.50 29.01
CA LYS A 424 -3.23 23.90 30.33
C LYS A 424 -2.05 22.91 30.25
N PRO A 425 -1.20 22.79 31.29
CA PRO A 425 0.17 22.31 31.14
C PRO A 425 0.25 20.84 30.72
N ALA A 426 1.15 20.57 29.77
CA ALA A 426 1.44 19.26 29.24
C ALA A 426 1.87 18.27 30.34
N ALA A 427 1.13 17.18 30.48
CA ALA A 427 1.72 15.91 30.86
C ALA A 427 2.37 15.32 29.59
N ALA A 428 3.62 14.90 29.70
CA ALA A 428 4.40 14.36 28.59
C ALA A 428 3.67 13.20 27.87
N PRO A 429 3.73 13.10 26.52
CA PRO A 429 3.26 11.92 25.83
C PRO A 429 4.18 10.75 26.16
N ALA A 430 3.61 9.60 26.51
CA ALA A 430 4.36 8.35 26.57
C ALA A 430 4.85 8.02 25.15
N GLU A 431 6.16 8.00 24.95
CA GLU A 431 6.79 7.55 23.70
C GLU A 431 6.36 6.11 23.43
N GLU A 432 5.79 5.84 22.26
CA GLU A 432 5.66 4.47 21.73
C GLU A 432 7.09 3.96 21.45
N LEU A 433 7.68 3.32 22.47
CA LEU A 433 9.01 2.75 22.38
C LEU A 433 9.02 1.69 21.27
N ASP A 434 9.95 1.81 20.33
CA ASP A 434 10.22 0.77 19.33
C ASP A 434 10.63 -0.53 20.04
N THR A 435 9.75 -1.52 19.98
CA THR A 435 9.93 -2.80 20.68
C THR A 435 10.31 -3.95 19.75
N ASP A 436 10.68 -3.69 18.50
CA ASP A 436 10.99 -4.76 17.55
C ASP A 436 12.47 -5.17 17.58
N CYS A 437 12.72 -6.48 17.46
CA CYS A 437 14.06 -7.04 17.40
C CYS A 437 14.83 -6.47 16.20
N ARG A 438 15.98 -5.85 16.45
CA ARG A 438 16.81 -5.19 15.44
C ARG A 438 17.62 -6.13 14.55
N ILE A 439 17.33 -7.44 14.58
CA ILE A 439 17.96 -8.46 13.72
C ILE A 439 16.94 -9.06 12.78
N CYS A 440 15.93 -9.75 13.32
CA CYS A 440 14.87 -10.30 12.49
C CYS A 440 13.82 -9.26 12.09
N PHE A 441 13.62 -8.20 12.87
CA PHE A 441 12.51 -7.24 12.73
C PHE A 441 11.12 -7.92 12.70
N GLU A 442 11.04 -9.16 13.19
CA GLU A 442 9.83 -9.99 13.18
C GLU A 442 9.25 -10.16 14.59
N ASN A 443 10.12 -10.39 15.58
CA ASN A 443 9.76 -10.65 16.97
C ASN A 443 10.08 -9.43 17.84
N THR A 444 9.44 -9.28 18.99
CA THR A 444 9.73 -8.16 19.90
C THR A 444 11.08 -8.31 20.60
N ILE A 445 11.60 -7.23 21.17
CA ILE A 445 12.78 -7.19 22.03
C ILE A 445 12.41 -7.82 23.36
N GLU A 446 12.84 -9.08 23.53
CA GLU A 446 12.59 -9.90 24.72
C GLU A 446 13.90 -10.50 25.26
N SER A 447 15.06 -9.96 24.87
CA SER A 447 16.34 -10.41 25.41
C SER A 447 17.34 -9.31 25.65
N VAL A 448 18.16 -9.50 26.69
CA VAL A 448 19.29 -8.64 27.03
C VAL A 448 20.61 -9.38 26.82
N LEU A 449 21.56 -8.71 26.17
CA LEU A 449 22.89 -9.24 25.89
C LEU A 449 23.82 -9.01 27.09
N ILE A 450 24.19 -10.08 27.79
CA ILE A 450 25.00 -10.02 29.02
C ILE A 450 26.43 -9.63 28.70
N ASN A 451 26.99 -8.78 29.57
CA ASN A 451 28.25 -8.04 29.51
C ASN A 451 28.13 -6.60 28.95
N CYS A 452 27.14 -6.31 28.11
CA CYS A 452 26.89 -4.94 27.59
C CYS A 452 25.52 -4.35 27.95
N GLY A 453 24.54 -5.17 28.34
CA GLY A 453 23.23 -4.72 28.80
C GLY A 453 22.27 -4.23 27.71
N HIS A 454 22.68 -4.24 26.43
CA HIS A 454 21.80 -3.81 25.35
C HIS A 454 20.66 -4.81 25.12
N SER A 455 19.45 -4.28 25.04
CA SER A 455 18.21 -5.03 24.78
C SER A 455 17.69 -4.62 23.41
N LEU A 456 18.15 -5.32 22.36
CA LEU A 456 17.83 -5.00 20.96
C LEU A 456 17.43 -6.21 20.13
N THR A 457 17.38 -7.40 20.72
CA THR A 457 17.07 -8.65 20.02
C THR A 457 15.91 -9.37 20.67
N CYS A 458 15.12 -10.10 19.87
CA CYS A 458 14.30 -11.18 20.37
C CYS A 458 15.20 -12.29 20.92
N HIS A 459 14.62 -13.18 21.72
CA HIS A 459 15.39 -14.23 22.38
C HIS A 459 16.14 -15.13 21.38
N ASP A 460 15.48 -15.52 20.28
CA ASP A 460 16.08 -16.39 19.26
C ASP A 460 17.24 -15.70 18.53
N CYS A 461 17.09 -14.42 18.18
CA CYS A 461 18.16 -13.66 17.55
C CYS A 461 19.34 -13.44 18.50
N GLY A 462 19.08 -13.20 19.79
CA GLY A 462 20.11 -13.13 20.81
C GLY A 462 20.89 -14.45 20.92
N LEU A 463 20.19 -15.59 20.96
CA LEU A 463 20.86 -16.91 21.00
C LEU A 463 21.68 -17.20 19.74
N LYS A 464 21.18 -16.82 18.55
CA LYS A 464 21.95 -16.93 17.30
C LYS A 464 23.22 -16.08 17.33
N LEU A 465 23.17 -14.87 17.87
CA LEU A 465 24.36 -14.05 18.07
C LEU A 465 25.36 -14.71 19.04
N LEU A 466 24.87 -15.26 20.15
CA LEU A 466 25.70 -15.94 21.15
C LEU A 466 26.40 -17.18 20.58
N GLN A 467 25.75 -17.89 19.65
CA GLN A 467 26.28 -19.10 19.00
C GLN A 467 27.17 -18.80 17.78
N SER A 468 27.28 -17.52 17.37
CA SER A 468 28.09 -17.13 16.22
C SER A 468 29.59 -17.30 16.49
N ARG A 469 30.39 -17.33 15.42
CA ARG A 469 31.86 -17.46 15.49
C ARG A 469 32.50 -16.31 16.29
N GLU A 470 31.87 -15.14 16.27
CA GLU A 470 32.27 -13.95 17.03
C GLU A 470 31.05 -13.37 17.76
N PRO A 471 30.74 -13.85 18.99
CA PRO A 471 29.55 -13.41 19.71
C PRO A 471 29.74 -11.99 20.21
N GLN A 472 29.33 -11.00 19.41
CA GLN A 472 29.46 -9.57 19.68
C GLN A 472 28.11 -8.86 19.59
N CYS A 473 27.91 -7.85 20.43
CA CYS A 473 26.73 -7.00 20.38
C CYS A 473 26.74 -6.16 19.08
N PRO A 474 25.64 -6.14 18.29
CA PRO A 474 25.57 -5.34 17.05
C PRO A 474 25.74 -3.84 17.25
N VAL A 475 25.44 -3.33 18.45
CA VAL A 475 25.51 -1.90 18.78
C VAL A 475 26.91 -1.50 19.24
N CYS A 476 27.44 -2.14 20.28
CA CYS A 476 28.70 -1.74 20.91
C CYS A 476 29.89 -2.65 20.61
N ARG A 477 29.69 -3.73 19.84
CA ARG A 477 30.69 -4.75 19.47
C ARG A 477 31.33 -5.49 20.66
N GLN A 478 30.83 -5.28 21.87
CA GLN A 478 31.32 -5.94 23.07
C GLN A 478 30.94 -7.43 23.04
N ARG A 479 31.83 -8.30 23.53
CA ARG A 479 31.62 -9.76 23.51
C ARG A 479 30.42 -10.15 24.39
N ILE A 480 29.47 -10.88 23.81
CA ILE A 480 28.28 -11.43 24.46
C ILE A 480 28.70 -12.69 25.23
N VAL A 481 28.40 -12.73 26.51
CA VAL A 481 28.72 -13.89 27.39
C VAL A 481 27.50 -14.77 27.61
N ASN A 482 26.31 -14.18 27.63
CA ASN A 482 25.05 -14.88 27.83
C ASN A 482 23.90 -14.02 27.27
N VAL A 483 22.72 -14.63 27.10
CA VAL A 483 21.49 -13.95 26.65
C VAL A 483 20.36 -14.34 27.58
N ILE A 484 19.79 -13.36 28.28
CA ILE A 484 18.69 -13.58 29.22
C ILE A 484 17.38 -13.13 28.58
N ARG A 485 16.35 -13.97 28.65
CA ARG A 485 14.98 -13.62 28.22
C ARG A 485 14.31 -12.71 29.26
N LEU A 486 13.71 -11.63 28.78
CA LEU A 486 12.91 -10.71 29.58
C LEU A 486 11.44 -11.13 29.48
N TYR A 487 10.77 -11.26 30.63
CA TYR A 487 9.33 -11.48 30.70
C TYR A 487 8.69 -10.15 31.12
N ARG A 488 7.84 -9.57 30.27
CA ARG A 488 7.06 -8.38 30.62
C ARG A 488 5.89 -8.81 31.50
N ALA A 489 5.71 -8.15 32.63
CA ALA A 489 4.67 -8.43 33.62
C ALA A 489 3.32 -7.84 33.21
#